data_AF-A0A9X1LDP8-F1
#
_entry.id   AF-A0A9X1LDP8-F1
#
_cell.length_a   1.000
_cell.length_b   1.000
_cell.length_c   1.000
_cell.angle_alpha   90.00
_cell.angle_beta   90.00
_cell.angle_gamma   90.00
#
_symmetry.space_group_name_H-M   'P 1'
#
loop_
_entity.id
_entity.type
_entity.pdbx_description
1 polymer ?
#
loop_
_entity_poly.entity_id
_entity_poly.type
_entity_poly.pdbx_seq_one_letter_code
_entity_poly.pdbx_strand_id
1 'polypeptide(L)'
;MASSIQDIYITGLRNAHALEAQADQLLSRQVERIENYPAMRQRLQQHIEETRRQSKRLEQILQAHGTSESTLKDFATSFMGNMAAMAHAPMQDEVLKNSFANYAFEHYEIASYKALIEMAQQAGDQQGVQLLQESLQEEIAMAEWAGQNLPDVVQTYIRLETQGKKSGI
;
A
#
# COMPACT_ATOMS: atom_id res chain seq x y z
N MET A 1 -0.61 11.28 30.53
CA MET A 1 -0.05 12.54 30.00
C MET A 1 -0.68 12.77 28.63
N ALA A 2 -0.94 14.01 28.23
CA ALA A 2 -1.39 14.31 26.88
C ALA A 2 -0.20 14.16 25.91
N SER A 3 -0.40 13.49 24.77
CA SER A 3 0.62 13.38 23.72
C SER A 3 0.89 14.76 23.12
N SER A 4 2.15 15.08 22.84
CA SER A 4 2.48 16.27 22.07
C SER A 4 2.13 16.09 20.58
N ILE A 5 2.02 17.18 19.82
CA ILE A 5 1.85 17.13 18.35
C ILE A 5 2.97 16.29 17.72
N GLN A 6 4.20 16.46 18.23
CA GLN A 6 5.37 15.72 17.80
C GLN A 6 5.23 14.21 18.04
N ASP A 7 4.74 13.80 19.21
CA ASP A 7 4.53 12.38 19.53
C ASP A 7 3.48 11.76 18.61
N ILE A 8 2.38 12.48 18.36
CA ILE A 8 1.31 12.03 17.46
C ILE A 8 1.85 11.85 16.03
N TYR A 9 2.63 12.82 15.55
CA TYR A 9 3.21 12.78 14.22
C TYR A 9 4.20 11.62 14.06
N ILE A 10 5.13 11.44 15.01
CA ILE A 10 6.10 10.34 15.00
C ILE A 10 5.39 8.98 15.04
N THR A 11 4.34 8.83 15.87
CA THR A 11 3.53 7.61 15.88
C THR A 11 2.86 7.37 14.52
N GLY A 12 2.32 8.40 13.90
CA GLY A 12 1.78 8.32 12.54
C GLY A 12 2.81 7.83 11.52
N LEU A 13 4.01 8.42 11.52
CA LEU A 13 5.11 8.05 10.61
C LEU A 13 5.53 6.59 10.78
N ARG A 14 5.62 6.10 12.04
CA ARG A 14 5.93 4.68 12.32
C ARG A 14 4.83 3.75 11.82
N ASN A 15 3.56 4.13 11.97
CA ASN A 15 2.44 3.34 11.47
C ASN A 15 2.45 3.26 9.95
N ALA A 16 2.70 4.38 9.26
CA ALA A 16 2.83 4.38 7.81
C ALA A 16 4.03 3.56 7.34
N HIS A 17 5.19 3.65 8.01
CA HIS A 17 6.35 2.83 7.65
C HIS A 17 6.06 1.32 7.76
N ALA A 18 5.32 0.92 8.79
CA ALA A 18 4.85 -0.46 8.93
C ALA A 18 3.82 -0.86 7.85
N LEU A 19 2.97 0.09 7.41
CA LEU A 19 1.99 -0.10 6.34
C LEU A 19 2.71 -0.40 5.00
N GLU A 20 3.68 0.44 4.64
CA GLU A 20 4.51 0.29 3.43
C GLU A 20 5.28 -1.04 3.40
N ALA A 21 5.89 -1.41 4.52
CA ALA A 21 6.62 -2.68 4.63
C ALA A 21 5.69 -3.89 4.39
N GLN A 22 4.43 -3.80 4.80
CA GLN A 22 3.45 -4.84 4.50
C GLN A 22 2.99 -4.80 3.04
N ALA A 23 2.75 -3.61 2.49
CA ALA A 23 2.36 -3.43 1.09
C ALA A 23 3.37 -4.13 0.17
N ASP A 24 4.68 -3.88 0.37
CA ASP A 24 5.76 -4.54 -0.38
C ASP A 24 5.67 -6.08 -0.29
N GLN A 25 5.49 -6.63 0.92
CA GLN A 25 5.38 -8.08 1.10
C GLN A 25 4.15 -8.68 0.40
N LEU A 26 2.99 -8.02 0.47
CA LEU A 26 1.77 -8.50 -0.16
C LEU A 26 1.87 -8.42 -1.68
N LEU A 27 2.30 -7.27 -2.21
CA LEU A 27 2.44 -7.04 -3.64
C LEU A 27 3.49 -7.97 -4.25
N SER A 28 4.63 -8.18 -3.58
CA SER A 28 5.68 -9.10 -4.04
C SER A 28 5.14 -10.53 -4.19
N ARG A 29 4.36 -11.04 -3.22
CA ARG A 29 3.72 -12.36 -3.31
C ARG A 29 2.70 -12.44 -4.44
N GLN A 30 1.93 -11.37 -4.68
CA GLN A 30 0.98 -11.32 -5.80
C GLN A 30 1.71 -11.38 -7.14
N VAL A 31 2.80 -10.62 -7.31
CA VAL A 31 3.60 -10.58 -8.55
C VAL A 31 4.27 -11.93 -8.86
N GLU A 32 4.70 -12.66 -7.84
CA GLU A 32 5.29 -14.00 -8.01
C GLU A 32 4.31 -14.99 -8.61
N ARG A 33 3.06 -14.95 -8.15
CA ARG A 33 2.05 -15.94 -8.54
C ARG A 33 1.20 -15.49 -9.75
N ILE A 34 1.14 -14.19 -10.08
CA ILE A 34 0.23 -13.70 -11.13
C ILE A 34 0.57 -14.26 -12.52
N GLU A 35 -0.43 -14.78 -13.22
CA GLU A 35 -0.30 -15.35 -14.56
C GLU A 35 -1.38 -14.76 -15.48
N ASN A 36 -1.10 -14.62 -16.78
CA ASN A 36 -2.06 -14.15 -17.79
C ASN A 36 -2.53 -12.67 -17.67
N TYR A 37 -2.01 -11.89 -16.73
CA TYR A 37 -2.27 -10.44 -16.58
C TYR A 37 -0.97 -9.61 -16.69
N PRO A 38 -0.36 -9.46 -17.88
CA PRO A 38 0.96 -8.82 -18.02
C PRO A 38 0.97 -7.34 -17.63
N ALA A 39 -0.08 -6.58 -17.97
CA ALA A 39 -0.18 -5.16 -17.61
C ALA A 39 -0.28 -4.96 -16.09
N MET A 40 -1.06 -5.79 -15.41
CA MET A 40 -1.14 -5.78 -13.94
C MET A 40 0.19 -6.16 -13.31
N ARG A 41 0.84 -7.23 -13.79
CA ARG A 41 2.16 -7.63 -13.28
C ARG A 41 3.17 -6.48 -13.38
N GLN A 42 3.23 -5.82 -14.53
CA GLN A 42 4.14 -4.70 -14.75
C GLN A 42 3.84 -3.53 -13.81
N ARG A 43 2.57 -3.13 -13.66
CA ARG A 43 2.21 -2.02 -12.77
C ARG A 43 2.51 -2.34 -11.31
N LEU A 44 2.21 -3.56 -10.85
CA LEU A 44 2.52 -3.99 -9.48
C LEU A 44 4.03 -4.01 -9.22
N GLN A 45 4.84 -4.44 -10.19
CA GLN A 45 6.31 -4.38 -10.08
C GLN A 45 6.81 -2.94 -9.93
N GLN A 46 6.30 -2.01 -10.75
CA GLN A 46 6.61 -0.59 -10.61
C GLN A 46 6.16 -0.06 -9.23
N HIS A 47 4.97 -0.45 -8.79
CA HIS A 47 4.43 0.02 -7.51
C HIS A 47 5.25 -0.48 -6.32
N ILE A 48 5.71 -1.73 -6.33
CA ILE A 48 6.65 -2.24 -5.32
C ILE A 48 7.91 -1.36 -5.21
N GLU A 49 8.43 -0.85 -6.33
CA GLU A 49 9.57 0.07 -6.30
C GLU A 49 9.19 1.45 -5.74
N GLU A 50 7.97 1.93 -6.00
CA GLU A 50 7.38 3.15 -5.40
C GLU A 50 7.27 2.98 -3.88
N THR A 51 6.56 1.96 -3.39
CA THR A 51 6.40 1.57 -1.97
C THR A 51 7.75 1.50 -1.23
N ARG A 52 8.78 0.92 -1.85
CA ARG A 52 10.13 0.86 -1.25
C ARG A 52 10.80 2.23 -1.16
N ARG A 53 10.56 3.14 -2.11
CA ARG A 53 11.04 4.53 -2.02
C ARG A 53 10.27 5.30 -0.96
N GLN A 54 8.98 5.09 -0.84
CA GLN A 54 8.13 5.70 0.18
C GLN A 54 8.57 5.30 1.59
N SER A 55 8.84 4.00 1.81
CA SER A 55 9.48 3.52 3.05
C SER A 55 10.75 4.30 3.39
N LYS A 56 11.63 4.53 2.41
CA LYS A 56 12.87 5.31 2.61
C LYS A 56 12.61 6.79 2.91
N ARG A 57 11.58 7.41 2.29
CA ARG A 57 11.15 8.78 2.62
C ARG A 57 10.68 8.85 4.08
N LEU A 58 9.88 7.89 4.53
CA LEU A 58 9.42 7.81 5.92
C LEU A 58 10.58 7.62 6.90
N GLU A 59 11.55 6.77 6.59
CA GLU A 59 12.78 6.61 7.38
C GLU A 59 13.58 7.90 7.46
N GLN A 60 13.72 8.63 6.36
CA GLN A 60 14.41 9.92 6.32
C GLN A 60 13.72 10.94 7.23
N ILE A 61 12.38 11.01 7.22
CA ILE A 61 11.61 11.90 8.09
C ILE A 61 11.80 11.49 9.55
N LEU A 62 11.64 10.20 9.87
CA LEU A 62 11.83 9.68 11.23
C LEU A 62 13.22 10.03 11.78
N GLN A 63 14.27 9.85 10.97
CA GLN A 63 15.65 10.18 11.33
C GLN A 63 15.85 11.67 11.60
N ALA A 64 15.21 12.55 10.82
CA ALA A 64 15.25 14.00 11.06
C ALA A 64 14.64 14.39 12.42
N HIS A 65 13.70 13.59 12.94
CA HIS A 65 13.11 13.74 14.27
C HIS A 65 13.86 12.98 15.38
N GLY A 66 15.06 12.47 15.09
CA GLY A 66 15.90 11.77 16.06
C GLY A 66 15.39 10.38 16.43
N THR A 67 14.55 9.78 15.58
CA THR A 67 14.00 8.43 15.78
C THR A 67 14.36 7.54 14.60
N SER A 68 14.80 6.31 14.82
CA SER A 68 15.24 5.44 13.72
C SER A 68 14.51 4.11 13.63
N GLU A 69 13.64 3.77 14.60
CA GLU A 69 13.05 2.44 14.66
C GLU A 69 11.53 2.46 14.90
N SER A 70 10.83 1.68 14.07
CA SER A 70 9.44 1.29 14.26
C SER A 70 9.39 0.17 15.30
N THR A 71 9.24 0.53 16.58
CA THR A 71 8.81 -0.43 17.60
C THR A 71 7.29 -0.42 17.69
N LEU A 72 6.58 -0.68 16.59
CA LEU A 72 5.17 -1.09 16.69
C LEU A 72 5.05 -2.56 16.32
N LYS A 73 5.29 -3.37 17.35
CA LYS A 73 4.94 -4.78 17.39
C LYS A 73 3.41 -5.01 17.29
N ASP A 74 2.60 -3.96 17.45
CA ASP A 74 1.17 -4.08 17.79
C ASP A 74 0.18 -3.61 16.71
N PHE A 75 0.56 -2.76 15.72
CA PHE A 75 -0.39 -2.36 14.64
C PHE A 75 -0.51 -3.41 13.53
N ALA A 76 0.55 -4.23 13.35
CA ALA A 76 0.61 -5.27 12.34
C ALA A 76 -0.43 -6.39 12.53
N THR A 77 -1.07 -6.49 13.72
CA THR A 77 -1.75 -7.73 14.14
C THR A 77 -3.26 -7.74 13.93
N SER A 78 -3.93 -6.59 13.74
CA SER A 78 -5.40 -6.51 13.86
C SER A 78 -6.13 -6.21 12.54
N PHE A 79 -5.78 -5.11 11.85
CA PHE A 79 -6.48 -4.71 10.62
C PHE A 79 -6.01 -5.53 9.40
N MET A 80 -4.73 -5.89 9.38
CA MET A 80 -4.06 -6.53 8.25
C MET A 80 -4.23 -8.06 8.18
N GLY A 81 -4.44 -8.72 9.33
CA GLY A 81 -4.64 -10.17 9.38
C GLY A 81 -5.86 -10.63 8.58
N ASN A 82 -6.92 -9.81 8.54
CA ASN A 82 -8.14 -10.09 7.77
C ASN A 82 -7.99 -9.86 6.27
N MET A 83 -7.22 -8.84 5.85
CA MET A 83 -6.88 -8.60 4.44
C MET A 83 -5.97 -9.70 3.88
N ALA A 84 -4.94 -10.09 4.64
CA ALA A 84 -4.08 -11.22 4.30
C ALA A 84 -4.87 -12.54 4.25
N ALA A 85 -5.81 -12.77 5.17
CA ALA A 85 -6.68 -13.96 5.11
C ALA A 85 -7.58 -14.00 3.86
N MET A 86 -8.02 -12.85 3.34
CA MET A 86 -8.77 -12.76 2.08
C MET A 86 -7.91 -12.98 0.83
N ALA A 87 -6.64 -12.59 0.86
CA ALA A 87 -5.68 -12.77 -0.24
C ALA A 87 -5.07 -14.19 -0.32
N HIS A 88 -5.20 -15.00 0.74
CA HIS A 88 -4.50 -16.29 0.88
C HIS A 88 -5.41 -17.52 0.85
N ALA A 89 -6.70 -17.38 0.60
CA ALA A 89 -7.57 -18.51 0.32
C ALA A 89 -7.46 -18.87 -1.17
N PRO A 90 -6.87 -20.03 -1.55
CA PRO A 90 -6.82 -20.45 -2.94
C PRO A 90 -8.25 -20.64 -3.46
N MET A 91 -8.73 -19.66 -4.19
CA MET A 91 -10.06 -19.63 -4.78
C MET A 91 -9.93 -19.26 -6.26
N GLN A 92 -10.87 -19.74 -7.06
CA GLN A 92 -10.89 -19.48 -8.50
C GLN A 92 -10.91 -17.97 -8.82
N ASP A 93 -11.44 -17.14 -7.92
CA ASP A 93 -11.57 -15.69 -8.07
C ASP A 93 -10.47 -14.86 -7.37
N GLU A 94 -9.32 -15.48 -7.01
CA GLU A 94 -8.23 -14.83 -6.26
C GLU A 94 -7.76 -13.51 -6.90
N VAL A 95 -7.64 -13.46 -8.24
CA VAL A 95 -7.21 -12.23 -8.95
C VAL A 95 -8.20 -11.07 -8.79
N LEU A 96 -9.51 -11.35 -8.75
CA LEU A 96 -10.54 -10.33 -8.57
C LEU A 96 -10.51 -9.81 -7.13
N LYS A 97 -10.45 -10.71 -6.16
CA LYS A 97 -10.35 -10.36 -4.73
C LYS A 97 -9.11 -9.53 -4.45
N ASN A 98 -7.97 -9.92 -5.00
CA ASN A 98 -6.73 -9.14 -4.87
C ASN A 98 -6.86 -7.77 -5.53
N SER A 99 -7.50 -7.67 -6.70
CA SER A 99 -7.73 -6.36 -7.34
C SER A 99 -8.61 -5.44 -6.49
N PHE A 100 -9.66 -5.97 -5.85
CA PHE A 100 -10.51 -5.20 -4.95
C PHE A 100 -9.76 -4.78 -3.68
N ALA A 101 -9.00 -5.72 -3.11
CA ALA A 101 -8.22 -5.50 -1.90
C ALA A 101 -7.14 -4.43 -2.14
N ASN A 102 -6.37 -4.55 -3.22
CA ASN A 102 -5.36 -3.56 -3.60
C ASN A 102 -6.01 -2.19 -3.78
N TYR A 103 -7.06 -2.07 -4.59
CA TYR A 103 -7.74 -0.78 -4.81
C TYR A 103 -8.24 -0.14 -3.50
N ALA A 104 -8.80 -0.92 -2.58
CA ALA A 104 -9.21 -0.43 -1.26
C ALA A 104 -8.01 -0.01 -0.39
N PHE A 105 -6.90 -0.75 -0.49
CA PHE A 105 -5.67 -0.47 0.23
C PHE A 105 -5.04 0.85 -0.21
N GLU A 106 -4.97 1.12 -1.53
CA GLU A 106 -4.47 2.41 -2.05
C GLU A 106 -5.23 3.61 -1.45
N HIS A 107 -6.57 3.50 -1.33
CA HIS A 107 -7.37 4.58 -0.73
C HIS A 107 -7.11 4.75 0.77
N TYR A 108 -6.77 3.67 1.47
CA TYR A 108 -6.33 3.74 2.86
C TYR A 108 -4.97 4.42 2.98
N GLU A 109 -4.03 4.15 2.07
CA GLU A 109 -2.73 4.82 2.02
C GLU A 109 -2.87 6.30 1.68
N ILE A 110 -3.70 6.66 0.69
CA ILE A 110 -4.06 8.05 0.36
C ILE A 110 -4.59 8.79 1.59
N ALA A 111 -5.50 8.18 2.35
CA ALA A 111 -6.04 8.78 3.57
C ALA A 111 -4.97 8.94 4.65
N SER A 112 -4.10 7.95 4.81
CA SER A 112 -2.99 7.94 5.77
C SER A 112 -1.97 9.04 5.45
N TYR A 113 -1.57 9.19 4.19
CA TYR A 113 -0.67 10.25 3.76
C TYR A 113 -1.27 11.65 3.90
N LYS A 114 -2.56 11.84 3.58
CA LYS A 114 -3.24 13.12 3.83
C LYS A 114 -3.24 13.50 5.32
N ALA A 115 -3.50 12.54 6.19
CA ALA A 115 -3.43 12.75 7.63
C ALA A 115 -2.01 13.09 8.09
N LEU A 116 -0.99 12.41 7.57
CA LEU A 116 0.42 12.69 7.89
C LEU A 116 0.88 14.05 7.41
N ILE A 117 0.43 14.50 6.24
CA ILE A 117 0.74 15.85 5.73
C ILE A 117 0.20 16.91 6.68
N GLU A 118 -1.04 16.76 7.16
CA GLU A 118 -1.61 17.68 8.15
C GLU A 118 -0.81 17.63 9.47
N MET A 119 -0.49 16.44 9.97
CA MET A 119 0.33 16.29 11.18
C MET A 119 1.70 16.94 11.03
N ALA A 120 2.36 16.78 9.88
CA ALA A 120 3.64 17.38 9.57
C ALA A 120 3.56 18.91 9.56
N GLN A 121 2.50 19.48 8.98
CA GLN A 121 2.25 20.93 9.00
C GLN A 121 2.09 21.46 10.43
N GLN A 122 1.28 20.78 11.26
CA GLN A 122 1.09 21.14 12.66
C GLN A 122 2.37 20.99 13.50
N ALA A 123 3.22 20.03 13.15
CA ALA A 123 4.54 19.83 13.77
C ALA A 123 5.62 20.80 13.25
N GLY A 124 5.33 21.58 12.20
CA GLY A 124 6.28 22.50 11.59
C GLY A 124 7.33 21.84 10.67
N ASP A 125 7.14 20.57 10.30
CA ASP A 125 8.07 19.82 9.46
C ASP A 125 7.78 20.03 7.96
N GLN A 126 8.27 21.15 7.41
CA GLN A 126 8.10 21.48 6.00
C GLN A 126 8.82 20.51 5.04
N GLN A 127 9.93 19.91 5.48
CA GLN A 127 10.63 18.93 4.67
C GLN A 127 9.85 17.62 4.60
N GLY A 128 9.29 17.16 5.73
CA GLY A 128 8.40 16.02 5.79
C GLY A 128 7.16 16.21 4.92
N VAL A 129 6.56 17.40 4.91
CA VAL A 129 5.42 17.71 4.02
C VAL A 129 5.75 17.43 2.55
N GLN A 130 6.91 17.88 2.05
CA GLN A 130 7.29 17.67 0.64
C GLN A 130 7.44 16.18 0.32
N LEU A 131 8.14 15.43 1.18
CA LEU A 131 8.37 14.00 0.99
C LEU A 131 7.06 13.19 1.05
N LEU A 132 6.15 13.53 1.97
CA LEU A 132 4.85 12.88 2.09
C LEU A 132 3.93 13.20 0.92
N GLN A 133 4.02 14.40 0.35
CA GLN A 133 3.29 14.78 -0.86
C GLN A 133 3.74 13.96 -2.08
N GLU A 134 5.04 13.69 -2.22
CA GLU A 134 5.53 12.81 -3.29
C GLU A 134 4.93 11.41 -3.19
N SER A 135 4.96 10.79 -2.00
CA SER A 135 4.34 9.48 -1.78
C SER A 135 2.83 9.52 -2.07
N LEU A 136 2.12 10.55 -1.61
CA LEU A 136 0.68 10.71 -1.87
C LEU A 136 0.36 10.72 -3.38
N GLN A 137 1.19 11.35 -4.22
CA GLN A 137 0.95 11.36 -5.67
C GLN A 137 1.15 9.99 -6.31
N GLU A 138 2.12 9.21 -5.82
CA GLU A 138 2.35 7.84 -6.27
C GLU A 138 1.14 6.94 -5.92
N GLU A 139 0.61 7.05 -4.71
CA GLU A 139 -0.59 6.31 -4.25
C GLU A 139 -1.86 6.70 -5.03
N ILE A 140 -2.07 7.99 -5.29
CA ILE A 140 -3.18 8.45 -6.14
C ILE A 140 -3.06 7.84 -7.54
N ALA A 141 -1.87 7.86 -8.14
CA ALA A 141 -1.65 7.30 -9.47
C ALA A 141 -1.87 5.78 -9.52
N MET A 142 -1.52 5.05 -8.46
CA MET A 142 -1.81 3.62 -8.35
C MET A 142 -3.31 3.36 -8.19
N ALA A 143 -4.00 4.08 -7.31
CA ALA A 143 -5.46 3.97 -7.15
C ALA A 143 -6.21 4.25 -8.45
N GLU A 144 -5.85 5.33 -9.15
CA GLU A 144 -6.46 5.69 -10.45
C GLU A 144 -6.24 4.59 -11.49
N TRP A 145 -5.01 4.06 -11.59
CA TRP A 145 -4.70 2.97 -12.50
C TRP A 145 -5.52 1.72 -12.15
N ALA A 146 -5.57 1.33 -10.87
CA ALA A 146 -6.29 0.14 -10.42
C ALA A 146 -7.79 0.25 -10.72
N GLY A 147 -8.39 1.42 -10.46
CA GLY A 147 -9.80 1.68 -10.77
C GLY A 147 -10.09 1.64 -12.27
N GLN A 148 -9.24 2.27 -13.10
CA GLN A 148 -9.41 2.32 -14.55
C GLN A 148 -9.22 0.95 -15.22
N ASN A 149 -8.31 0.11 -14.72
CA ASN A 149 -7.98 -1.19 -15.31
C ASN A 149 -8.85 -2.34 -14.76
N LEU A 150 -9.64 -2.12 -13.71
CA LEU A 150 -10.49 -3.16 -13.13
C LEU A 150 -11.43 -3.83 -14.14
N PRO A 151 -12.10 -3.12 -15.08
CA PRO A 151 -12.93 -3.77 -16.10
C PRO A 151 -12.15 -4.75 -16.98
N ASP A 152 -10.92 -4.42 -17.35
CA ASP A 152 -10.08 -5.26 -18.22
C ASP A 152 -9.62 -6.53 -17.50
N VAL A 153 -9.35 -6.43 -16.19
CA VAL A 153 -9.06 -7.58 -15.33
C VAL A 153 -10.28 -8.51 -15.29
N VAL A 154 -11.48 -7.98 -15.09
CA VAL A 154 -12.72 -8.77 -15.05
C VAL A 154 -12.99 -9.43 -16.41
N GLN A 155 -12.82 -8.71 -17.52
CA GLN A 155 -12.97 -9.28 -18.86
C GLN A 155 -11.97 -10.41 -19.12
N THR A 156 -10.71 -10.22 -18.71
CA THR A 156 -9.67 -11.24 -18.85
C THR A 156 -9.99 -12.47 -18.01
N TYR A 157 -10.42 -12.27 -16.76
CA TYR A 157 -10.87 -13.34 -15.87
C TYR A 157 -11.99 -14.17 -16.50
N ILE A 158 -13.08 -13.53 -16.95
CA ILE A 158 -14.22 -14.20 -17.60
C ILE A 158 -13.76 -14.97 -18.85
N ARG A 159 -12.90 -14.36 -19.67
CA ARG A 159 -12.37 -15.01 -20.88
C ARG A 159 -11.54 -16.26 -20.56
N LEU A 160 -10.74 -16.25 -19.49
CA LEU A 160 -9.93 -17.40 -19.10
C LEU A 160 -10.79 -18.53 -18.53
N GLU A 161 -11.73 -18.20 -17.63
CA GLU A 161 -12.70 -19.15 -17.05
C GLU A 161 -13.54 -19.85 -18.13
N THR A 162 -14.13 -19.08 -19.05
CA THR A 162 -14.95 -19.64 -20.15
C THR A 162 -14.17 -20.50 -21.13
N GLN A 163 -12.85 -20.39 -21.15
CA GLN A 163 -11.94 -21.22 -21.97
C GLN A 163 -11.37 -22.41 -21.20
N GLY A 164 -11.73 -22.60 -19.93
CA GLY A 164 -11.14 -23.63 -19.06
C GLY A 164 -9.64 -23.44 -18.82
N LYS A 165 -9.14 -22.20 -18.96
CA LYS A 165 -7.74 -21.84 -18.72
C LYS A 165 -7.58 -21.33 -17.29
N LYS A 166 -6.37 -21.45 -16.75
CA LYS A 166 -6.05 -20.88 -15.44
C LYS A 166 -6.28 -19.36 -15.45
N SER A 167 -7.23 -18.91 -14.64
CA SER A 167 -7.74 -17.53 -14.53
C SER A 167 -7.20 -16.80 -13.30
N GLY A 168 -6.72 -17.56 -12.30
CA GLY A 168 -6.22 -17.07 -11.01
C GLY A 168 -4.70 -16.95 -10.95
N ILE A 169 -4.25 -16.60 -9.73
CA ILE A 169 -2.87 -16.35 -9.34
C ILE A 169 -2.26 -17.66 -8.77
#